data_AF-A0A0G3EAV4-F1
#
_entry.id   AF-A0A0G3EAV4-F1
#
_cell.length_a   1.000
_cell.length_b   1.000
_cell.length_c   1.000
_cell.angle_alpha   90.00
_cell.angle_beta   90.00
_cell.angle_gamma   90.00
#
_symmetry.space_group_name_H-M   'P 1'
#
loop_
_entity.id
_entity.type
_entity.pdbx_description
1 polymer ?
#
loop_
_entity_poly.entity_id
_entity_poly.type
_entity_poly.pdbx_seq_one_letter_code
_entity_poly.pdbx_strand_id
1 'polypeptide(L)' 'MRPMRIDAEKDFGERECPGCAGVVEENENTCPICGYEFPRESRRRRAGRITAMLAALLAFLALVLLGRLI' A
#
# COMPACT_ATOMS: atom_id res chain seq x y z
N MET A 1 -17.51 -18.67 4.03
CA MET A 1 -16.45 -18.00 3.23
C MET A 1 -16.98 -17.73 1.83
N ARG A 2 -16.78 -16.53 1.27
CA ARG A 2 -16.99 -16.30 -0.17
C ARG A 2 -15.78 -16.87 -0.94
N PRO A 3 -15.98 -17.56 -2.07
CA PRO A 3 -14.87 -18.08 -2.87
C PRO A 3 -14.03 -16.91 -3.40
N MET A 4 -12.72 -17.00 -3.24
CA MET A 4 -11.78 -16.07 -3.88
C MET A 4 -11.80 -16.36 -5.38
N ARG A 5 -12.31 -15.42 -6.18
CA ARG A 5 -12.22 -15.49 -7.64
C ARG A 5 -10.88 -14.90 -8.04
N ILE A 6 -10.04 -15.71 -8.68
CA ILE A 6 -8.83 -15.25 -9.35
C ILE A 6 -9.28 -14.92 -10.77
N ASP A 7 -9.39 -13.64 -11.07
CA ASP A 7 -9.74 -13.15 -12.40
C ASP A 7 -8.48 -13.22 -13.27
N ALA A 8 -8.26 -14.37 -13.92
CA ALA A 8 -7.07 -14.63 -14.74
C ALA A 8 -6.97 -13.69 -15.97
N GLU A 9 -8.09 -13.15 -16.42
CA GLU A 9 -8.20 -12.24 -17.57
C GLU A 9 -7.83 -10.79 -17.23
N LYS A 10 -7.58 -10.47 -15.96
CA LYS A 10 -7.32 -9.09 -15.56
C LYS A 10 -5.93 -8.66 -16.06
N ASP A 11 -5.91 -7.65 -16.91
CA ASP A 11 -4.69 -6.92 -17.26
C ASP A 11 -4.22 -6.10 -16.04
N PHE A 12 -3.02 -6.41 -15.54
CA PHE A 12 -2.40 -5.73 -14.41
C PHE A 12 -1.42 -4.66 -14.84
N GLY A 13 -1.10 -4.55 -16.13
CA GLY A 13 -0.07 -3.67 -16.66
C GLY A 13 1.35 -4.17 -16.37
N GLU A 14 2.32 -3.50 -16.99
CA GLU A 14 3.74 -3.83 -16.89
C GLU A 14 4.52 -2.75 -16.14
N ARG A 15 5.63 -3.17 -15.51
CA ARG A 15 6.61 -2.28 -14.89
C ARG A 15 8.03 -2.79 -15.08
N GLU A 16 8.99 -1.90 -14.88
CA GLU A 16 10.42 -2.25 -14.90
C GLU A 16 10.88 -2.75 -13.53
N CYS A 17 11.64 -3.85 -13.50
CA CYS A 17 12.24 -4.40 -12.30
C CYS A 17 13.47 -3.56 -11.86
N PRO A 18 13.51 -3.01 -10.64
CA PRO A 18 14.65 -2.21 -10.16
C PRO A 18 15.96 -3.00 -10.02
N GLY A 19 15.89 -4.33 -9.88
CA GLY A 19 17.06 -5.18 -9.68
C GLY A 19 17.78 -5.57 -10.97
N CYS A 20 17.06 -5.69 -12.08
CA CYS A 20 17.63 -6.18 -13.35
C CYS A 20 17.16 -5.44 -14.60
N ALA A 21 16.39 -4.36 -14.46
CA ALA A 21 15.80 -3.58 -15.56
C ALA A 21 14.90 -4.38 -16.52
N GLY A 22 14.46 -5.59 -16.13
CA GLY A 22 13.55 -6.40 -16.93
C GLY A 22 12.10 -5.93 -16.80
N VAL A 23 11.32 -5.99 -17.88
CA VAL A 23 9.89 -5.70 -17.87
C VAL A 23 9.13 -6.91 -17.31
N VAL A 24 8.24 -6.65 -16.34
CA VAL A 24 7.45 -7.68 -15.63
C VAL A 24 6.04 -7.17 -15.34
N GLU A 25 5.10 -8.09 -15.16
CA GLU A 25 3.73 -7.78 -14.71
C GLU A 25 3.72 -7.05 -13.35
N GLU A 26 2.84 -6.06 -13.20
CA GLU A 26 2.80 -5.23 -11.99
C GLU A 26 2.31 -5.99 -10.74
N ASN A 27 1.52 -7.05 -10.96
CA ASN A 27 1.02 -7.92 -9.89
C ASN A 27 2.07 -8.91 -9.35
N GLU A 28 3.23 -9.01 -10.00
CA GLU A 28 4.29 -9.90 -9.54
C GLU A 28 4.81 -9.44 -8.18
N ASN A 29 4.92 -10.38 -7.26
CA ASN A 29 5.45 -10.07 -5.94
C ASN A 29 6.96 -10.29 -5.86
N THR A 30 7.52 -11.04 -6.81
CA THR A 30 8.94 -11.32 -6.92
C THR A 30 9.28 -11.34 -8.41
N CYS A 31 10.39 -10.73 -8.81
CA CYS A 31 10.80 -10.72 -10.22
C CYS A 31 11.14 -12.14 -10.67
N PRO A 32 10.49 -12.69 -11.71
CA PRO A 32 10.77 -14.04 -12.20
C PRO A 32 12.12 -14.16 -12.91
N ILE A 33 12.75 -13.02 -13.27
CA ILE A 33 14.02 -12.98 -13.98
C ILE A 33 15.20 -13.06 -13.00
N CYS A 34 15.17 -12.25 -11.93
CA CYS A 34 16.32 -12.07 -11.03
C CYS A 34 16.03 -12.34 -9.55
N GLY A 35 14.78 -12.58 -9.16
CA GLY A 35 14.40 -12.88 -7.77
C GLY A 35 14.22 -11.65 -6.86
N TYR A 36 14.24 -10.43 -7.40
CA TYR A 36 13.98 -9.22 -6.60
C TYR A 36 12.59 -9.25 -5.96
N GLU A 37 12.49 -9.13 -4.63
CA GLU A 37 11.22 -9.08 -3.91
C GLU A 37 10.62 -7.67 -3.94
N PHE A 38 9.43 -7.55 -4.52
CA PHE A 38 8.73 -6.26 -4.57
C PHE A 38 8.06 -5.95 -3.23
N PRO A 39 8.04 -4.67 -2.80
CA PRO A 39 7.48 -4.28 -1.51
C PRO A 39 5.98 -4.58 -1.47
N ARG A 40 5.57 -5.53 -0.61
CA ARG A 40 4.16 -5.85 -0.39
C ARG A 40 3.58 -4.94 0.70
N GLU A 41 2.79 -3.95 0.31
CA GLU A 41 2.03 -3.20 1.30
C GLU A 41 0.80 -4.02 1.75
N SER A 42 0.83 -4.56 2.96
CA SER A 42 -0.33 -5.27 3.48
C SER A 42 -1.49 -4.29 3.70
N ARG A 43 -2.71 -4.69 3.31
CA ARG A 43 -3.93 -3.88 3.48
C ARG A 43 -4.07 -3.35 4.93
N ARG A 44 -3.65 -4.15 5.90
CA ARG A 44 -3.66 -3.79 7.34
C ARG A 44 -2.66 -2.67 7.67
N ARG A 45 -1.44 -2.70 7.10
CA ARG A 45 -0.44 -1.63 7.30
C ARG A 45 -0.90 -0.33 6.67
N ARG A 46 -1.48 -0.37 5.47
CA ARG A 46 -2.04 0.82 4.80
C ARG A 46 -3.19 1.44 5.60
N ALA A 47 -4.14 0.62 6.04
CA ALA A 47 -5.26 1.09 6.88
C ALA A 47 -4.76 1.70 8.21
N GLY A 48 -3.81 1.03 8.89
CA GLY A 48 -3.21 1.53 10.13
C GLY A 48 -2.53 2.89 9.99
N ARG A 49 -1.80 3.11 8.89
CA ARG A 49 -1.16 4.41 8.59
C ARG A 49 -2.21 5.51 8.44
N ILE A 50 -3.27 5.27 7.68
CA ILE A 50 -4.33 6.26 7.47
C ILE A 50 -5.03 6.59 8.80
N THR A 51 -5.38 5.57 9.60
CA THR A 51 -6.03 5.80 10.90
C THR A 51 -5.14 6.59 11.86
N ALA A 52 -3.82 6.32 11.88
CA ALA A 52 -2.89 7.04 12.74
C ALA A 52 -2.74 8.51 12.33
N MET A 53 -2.66 8.79 11.01
CA MET A 53 -2.59 10.16 10.51
C MET A 53 -3.85 10.97 10.85
N LEU A 54 -5.04 10.39 10.68
CA LEU A 54 -6.29 11.04 11.04
C LEU A 54 -6.39 11.28 12.55
N ALA A 55 -6.01 10.31 13.38
CA ALA A 55 -6.00 10.47 14.83
C ALA A 55 -5.04 11.58 15.27
N ALA A 56 -3.84 11.65 14.68
CA ALA A 56 -2.87 12.71 14.96
C ALA A 56 -3.40 14.09 14.56
N LEU A 57 -4.04 14.21 13.40
CA LEU A 57 -4.68 15.45 12.95
C LEU A 57 -5.80 15.89 13.92
N LEU A 58 -6.68 14.96 14.32
CA LEU A 58 -7.75 15.25 15.28
C LEU A 58 -7.21 15.67 16.64
N ALA A 59 -6.16 15.00 17.14
CA ALA A 59 -5.50 15.37 18.39
C ALA A 59 -4.89 16.78 18.32
N PHE A 60 -4.21 17.11 17.21
CA PHE A 60 -3.67 18.43 16.98
C PHE A 60 -4.76 19.52 16.96
N LEU A 61 -5.86 19.28 16.23
CA LEU A 61 -7.00 20.21 16.21
C LEU A 61 -7.63 20.38 17.59
N ALA A 62 -7.79 19.30 18.37
CA ALA A 62 -8.30 19.37 19.73
C ALA A 62 -7.40 20.23 20.65
N LEU A 63 -6.08 20.06 20.56
CA LEU A 63 -5.11 20.89 21.31
C LEU A 63 -5.22 22.37 20.94
N VAL A 64 -5.35 22.70 19.64
CA VAL A 64 -5.50 24.08 19.17
C VAL A 64 -6.82 24.70 19.65
N LEU A 65 -7.92 23.93 19.67
CA LEU A 65 -9.21 24.41 20.16
C LEU A 65 -9.21 24.61 21.68
N LEU A 66 -8.61 23.68 22.43
CA LEU A 66 -8.43 23.80 23.88
C LEU A 66 -7.56 25.02 24.24
N GLY A 67 -6.47 25.25 23.51
CA GLY A 67 -5.60 26.41 23.72
C GLY A 67 -6.22 27.75 23.28
N ARG A 68 -7.30 27.74 22.50
CA ARG A 68 -8.10 28.95 22.19
C ARG A 68 -9.20 29.24 23.20
N LEU A 69 -9.53 28.28 24.06
CA LEU A 69 -10.60 28.39 25.04
C LEU A 69 -10.11 28.90 26.41
N ILE A 70 -8.80 28.87 26.64
CA ILE A 70 -8.09 29.34 27.83
C ILE A 70 -7.50 30.72 27.54
#